data_AF-A0A967WKP7-F1
#
_entry.id   AF-A0A967WKP7-F1
#
_cell.length_a   1.000
_cell.length_b   1.000
_cell.length_c   1.000
_cell.angle_alpha   90.00
_cell.angle_beta   90.00
_cell.angle_gamma   90.00
#
_symmetry.space_group_name_H-M   'P 1'
#
loop_
_entity.id
_entity.type
_entity.pdbx_description
1 polymer ?
#
loop_
_entity_poly.entity_id
_entity_poly.type
_entity_poly.pdbx_seq_one_letter_code
_entity_poly.pdbx_strand_id
1 'polypeptide(L)' 'LRLREAVGPRLGCNFDPSHLWWNGVDPVKAIRTLGDAIFHVHGKDVYVDPYNTSVNGCNDHKPY' A
#
# COMPACT_ATOMS: atom_id res chain seq x y z
N LEU A 1 10.96 -2.92 -5.66
CA LEU A 1 11.80 -2.18 -6.63
C LEU A 1 12.18 -3.02 -7.86
N ARG A 2 12.25 -4.35 -7.76
CA ARG A 2 12.48 -5.30 -8.87
C ARG A 2 11.95 -4.91 -10.26
N LEU A 3 10.69 -4.46 -10.38
CA LEU A 3 10.15 -4.07 -11.68
C LEU A 3 10.81 -2.79 -12.24
N ARG A 4 11.01 -1.75 -11.40
CA ARG A 4 11.71 -0.52 -11.76
C ARG A 4 13.19 -0.78 -12.07
N GLU A 5 13.83 -1.71 -11.38
CA GLU A 5 15.20 -2.14 -11.68
C GLU A 5 15.32 -2.73 -13.09
N ALA A 6 14.31 -3.46 -13.55
CA ALA A 6 14.31 -4.09 -14.87
C ALA A 6 14.03 -3.13 -16.03
N VAL A 7 13.24 -2.07 -15.83
CA VAL A 7 12.80 -1.16 -16.90
C VAL A 7 13.35 0.27 -16.80
N GLY A 8 14.08 0.57 -15.73
CA GLY A 8 14.72 1.85 -15.51
C GLY A 8 13.85 2.90 -14.80
N PRO A 9 14.40 4.11 -14.59
CA PRO A 9 13.85 5.12 -13.67
C PRO A 9 12.57 5.79 -14.17
N ARG A 10 12.14 5.56 -15.41
CA ARG A 10 10.88 6.09 -15.95
C ARG A 10 9.65 5.41 -15.34
N LEU A 11 9.80 4.24 -14.74
CA LEU A 11 8.70 3.56 -14.05
C LEU A 11 8.64 3.98 -12.58
N GLY A 12 7.70 4.86 -12.24
CA GLY A 12 7.36 5.19 -10.85
C GLY A 12 6.04 4.55 -10.39
N CYS A 13 5.65 4.84 -9.15
CA CYS A 13 4.37 4.47 -8.58
C CYS A 13 3.55 5.69 -8.16
N ASN A 14 2.23 5.54 -8.19
CA ASN A 14 1.32 6.37 -7.42
C ASN A 14 1.22 5.78 -6.01
N PHE A 15 1.59 6.56 -5.00
CA PHE A 15 1.64 6.11 -3.61
C PHE A 15 0.29 6.38 -2.93
N ASP A 16 -0.46 5.31 -2.66
CA ASP A 16 -1.68 5.35 -1.86
C ASP A 16 -1.45 4.52 -0.59
N PRO A 17 -1.35 5.16 0.58
CA PRO A 17 -0.98 4.47 1.79
C PRO A 17 -2.14 3.61 2.34
N SER A 18 -3.41 3.86 1.95
CA SER A 18 -4.58 3.05 2.38
C SER A 18 -4.41 1.56 2.07
N HIS A 19 -3.84 1.23 0.91
CA HIS A 19 -3.56 -0.16 0.53
C HIS A 19 -2.43 -0.77 1.37
N LEU A 20 -1.49 0.04 1.86
CA LEU A 20 -0.36 -0.44 2.67
C LEU A 20 -0.82 -0.82 4.07
N TRP A 21 -1.60 0.04 4.73
CA TRP A 21 -2.19 -0.30 6.04
C TRP A 21 -3.05 -1.56 5.96
N TRP A 22 -3.88 -1.67 4.92
CA TRP A 22 -4.72 -2.86 4.71
C TRP A 22 -3.91 -4.15 4.55
N ASN A 23 -2.70 -4.07 3.98
CA ASN A 23 -1.76 -5.19 3.86
C ASN A 23 -0.82 -5.35 5.07
N GLY A 24 -0.98 -4.56 6.14
CA GLY A 24 -0.11 -4.59 7.32
C GLY A 24 1.30 -4.02 7.06
N VAL A 25 1.49 -3.26 5.98
CA VAL A 25 2.77 -2.64 5.62
C VAL A 25 2.88 -1.26 6.29
N ASP A 26 4.03 -0.98 6.90
CA ASP A 26 4.38 0.35 7.42
C ASP A 26 4.61 1.32 6.24
N PRO A 27 3.73 2.33 6.05
CA PRO A 27 3.82 3.22 4.90
C PRO A 27 5.00 4.19 5.02
N VAL A 28 5.45 4.54 6.23
CA VAL A 28 6.62 5.41 6.41
C VAL A 28 7.88 4.69 5.93
N LYS A 29 8.03 3.41 6.26
CA LYS A 29 9.11 2.57 5.74
C LYS A 29 8.99 2.37 4.22
N ALA A 30 7.78 2.21 3.71
CA ALA A 30 7.54 2.09 2.27
C ALA A 30 7.97 3.37 1.52
N ILE A 31 7.64 4.56 2.02
CA ILE A 31 8.06 5.85 1.45
C ILE A 31 9.59 5.93 1.38
N ARG A 32 10.27 5.63 2.50
CA ARG A 32 11.74 5.63 2.55
C ARG A 32 12.38 4.65 1.58
N THR A 33 11.75 3.49 1.40
CA THR A 33 12.25 2.44 0.48
C THR A 33 12.00 2.80 -0.98
N LEU A 34 10.85 3.40 -1.30
CA LEU A 34 10.49 3.76 -2.67
C LEU A 34 11.24 5.01 -3.14
N GLY A 35 11.47 6.01 -2.28
CA GLY A 35 12.24 7.21 -2.59
C GLY A 35 11.78 7.87 -3.89
N ASP A 36 12.73 8.09 -4.80
CA ASP A 36 12.51 8.70 -6.13
C ASP A 36 11.61 7.88 -7.06
N ALA A 37 11.16 6.69 -6.66
CA ALA A 37 10.17 5.92 -7.40
C ALA A 37 8.74 6.44 -7.19
N ILE A 38 8.47 7.32 -6.22
CA ILE A 38 7.15 7.91 -6.01
C ILE A 38 6.96 9.11 -6.93
N PHE A 39 6.04 8.99 -7.89
CA PHE A 39 5.76 10.07 -8.85
C PHE A 39 4.49 10.86 -8.51
N HIS A 40 3.53 10.18 -7.89
CA HIS A 40 2.26 10.75 -7.47
C HIS A 40 1.89 10.21 -6.09
N VAL A 41 1.02 10.94 -5.39
CA VAL A 41 0.52 10.54 -4.07
C VAL A 41 -1.00 10.70 -4.05
N HIS A 42 -1.68 9.70 -3.51
CA HIS A 42 -3.09 9.77 -3.15
C HIS A 42 -3.24 9.92 -1.64
N GLY A 43 -3.87 11.01 -1.22
CA GLY A 43 -4.32 11.20 0.16
C GLY A 43 -5.63 10.47 0.38
N LYS A 44 -5.56 9.20 0.76
CA LYS A 44 -6.72 8.36 1.09
C LYS A 44 -6.50 7.71 2.45
N ASP A 45 -7.56 7.71 3.26
CA ASP A 45 -7.55 7.10 4.59
C ASP A 45 -8.18 5.70 4.57
N VAL A 46 -7.85 4.89 5.56
CA VAL A 46 -8.41 3.56 5.79
C VAL A 46 -8.45 3.23 7.27
N TYR A 47 -9.51 2.55 7.68
CA TYR A 47 -9.59 1.91 8.99
C TYR A 47 -9.56 0.39 8.80
N VAL A 48 -8.60 -0.27 9.44
CA VAL A 48 -8.48 -1.74 9.45
C VAL A 48 -9.04 -2.20 10.79
N ASP A 49 -10.24 -2.77 10.76
CA ASP A 49 -10.89 -3.31 11.97
C ASP A 49 -10.13 -4.56 12.45
N PRO A 50 -9.47 -4.51 13.62
CA PRO A 50 -8.66 -5.64 14.09
C PRO A 50 -9.49 -6.88 14.41
N TYR A 51 -10.72 -6.71 14.91
CA TYR A 51 -11.58 -7.82 15.24
C TYR A 51 -12.04 -8.51 13.96
N ASN A 52 -12.64 -7.76 13.04
CA ASN A 52 -13.15 -8.32 11.79
C ASN A 52 -12.05 -8.98 10.97
N THR A 53 -10.90 -8.31 10.80
CA THR A 53 -9.79 -8.86 10.00
C THR A 53 -9.12 -10.07 10.65
N SER A 54 -9.14 -10.21 11.97
CA SER A 54 -8.63 -11.40 12.66
C SER A 54 -9.49 -12.65 12.45
N VAL A 55 -10.79 -12.47 12.17
CA VAL A 55 -11.75 -13.57 11.98
C VAL A 55 -11.95 -13.88 10.50
N ASN A 56 -12.13 -12.84 9.67
CA ASN A 56 -12.56 -12.97 8.27
C ASN A 56 -11.45 -12.65 7.26
N GLY A 57 -10.33 -12.09 7.72
CA GLY A 57 -9.29 -11.55 6.84
C GLY A 57 -9.72 -10.26 6.15
N CYS A 58 -8.86 -9.78 5.27
CA CYS A 58 -8.99 -8.48 4.59
C CYS A 58 -9.85 -8.52 3.32
N ASN A 59 -10.16 -9.73 2.80
CA ASN A 59 -10.80 -9.97 1.50
C ASN A 59 -12.14 -10.72 1.62
N ASP A 60 -12.78 -10.69 2.80
CA ASP A 60 -14.12 -11.26 2.91
C ASP A 60 -15.12 -10.39 2.15
N HIS A 61 -15.95 -11.02 1.33
CA HIS A 61 -16.90 -10.38 0.42
C HIS A 61 -18.32 -10.32 1.00
N LYS A 62 -18.50 -10.79 2.24
CA LYS A 62 -19.80 -10.74 2.91
C LYS A 62 -20.16 -9.30 3.28
N PRO A 63 -21.40 -8.86 3.01
CA PRO A 63 -21.90 -7.61 3.55
C PRO A 63 -22.11 -7.77 5.06
N TYR A 64 -21.56 -6.83 5.83
CA TYR A 64 -21.74 -6.71 7.28
C TYR A 64 -22.44 -5.39 7.62
#